data_AF-A0A8I3A6U0-F1
#
_entry.id   AF-A0A8I3A6U0-F1
#
_cell.length_a   1.000
_cell.length_b   1.000
_cell.length_c   1.000
_cell.angle_alpha   90.00
_cell.angle_beta   90.00
_cell.angle_gamma   90.00
#
_symmetry.space_group_name_H-M   'P 1'
#
loop_
_entity.id
_entity.type
_entity.pdbx_description
1 polymer ?
#
loop_
_entity_poly.entity_id
_entity_poly.type
_entity_poly.pdbx_seq_one_letter_code
_entity_poly.pdbx_strand_id
1 'polypeptide(L)'
;MSAIIGRWTEELLARSRQASLKIHINIYEESQWLSTVEKVMDNLERIQDLCLKVPDSYVEQVLSKLSSRAPRLQTLEITLDDSSLEWPSSLFAGTPPALHTLTLSRCSVPLSSFKLNALTSLGLYDVPDRFLLNIEEFLAVMSYMKNLENLCLDYALTSATGFPSSAVFRTFEKIDLPHLSFLLIHAPLSTDCRTAFPRKHSIDNSSRARMPFRT
;
A
#
# COMPACT_ATOMS: atom_id res chain seq x y z
N MET A 1 -4.85 17.09 -26.09
CA MET A 1 -3.59 16.41 -25.71
C MET A 1 -3.78 14.93 -25.41
N SER A 2 -4.91 14.48 -24.85
CA SER A 2 -5.18 13.06 -24.54
C SER A 2 -5.01 12.07 -25.71
N ALA A 3 -5.52 12.38 -26.91
CA ALA A 3 -5.40 11.47 -28.05
C ALA A 3 -3.94 11.12 -28.43
N ILE A 4 -3.00 12.04 -28.18
CA ILE A 4 -1.57 11.82 -28.44
C ILE A 4 -1.01 10.81 -27.43
N ILE A 5 -1.37 10.95 -26.15
CA ILE A 5 -0.91 10.06 -25.07
C ILE A 5 -1.42 8.63 -25.27
N GLY A 6 -2.69 8.47 -25.66
CA GLY A 6 -3.27 7.16 -25.94
C GLY A 6 -2.52 6.42 -27.05
N ARG A 7 -2.25 7.10 -28.17
CA ARG A 7 -1.52 6.52 -29.31
C ARG A 7 -0.09 6.12 -28.96
N TRP A 8 0.63 6.97 -28.21
CA TRP A 8 1.98 6.63 -27.77
C TRP A 8 2.00 5.47 -26.78
N THR A 9 1.01 5.39 -25.89
CA THR A 9 0.89 4.27 -24.95
C THR A 9 0.71 2.96 -25.68
N GLU A 10 -0.19 2.90 -26.66
CA GLU A 10 -0.39 1.72 -27.50
C GLU A 10 0.89 1.32 -28.25
N GLU A 11 1.56 2.28 -28.88
CA GLU A 11 2.80 2.03 -29.62
C GLU A 11 3.91 1.50 -28.70
N LEU A 12 4.05 2.06 -27.50
CA LEU A 12 5.02 1.61 -26.50
C LEU A 12 4.68 0.20 -25.99
N LEU A 13 3.40 -0.09 -25.72
CA LEU A 13 2.94 -1.42 -25.32
C LEU A 13 3.20 -2.45 -26.42
N ALA A 14 2.93 -2.10 -27.68
CA ALA A 14 3.17 -2.97 -28.83
C ALA A 14 4.67 -3.25 -29.03
N ARG A 15 5.52 -2.22 -28.91
CA ARG A 15 6.99 -2.36 -29.09
C ARG A 15 7.67 -3.12 -27.96
N SER A 16 7.13 -3.05 -26.74
CA SER A 16 7.70 -3.71 -25.56
C SER A 16 7.54 -5.25 -25.58
N ARG A 17 6.71 -5.81 -26.48
CA ARG A 17 6.56 -7.27 -26.72
C ARG A 17 6.27 -8.10 -25.46
N GLN A 18 7.26 -8.83 -24.95
CA GLN A 18 7.16 -9.67 -23.74
C GLN A 18 8.02 -9.13 -22.57
N ALA A 19 8.62 -7.95 -22.73
CA ALA A 19 9.39 -7.32 -21.67
C ALA A 19 8.49 -6.99 -20.47
N SER A 20 9.04 -7.11 -19.27
CA SER A 20 8.40 -6.67 -18.03
C SER A 20 8.14 -5.17 -18.08
N LEU A 21 6.99 -4.76 -17.56
CA LEU A 21 6.53 -3.37 -17.59
C LEU A 21 6.60 -2.74 -16.20
N LYS A 22 7.04 -1.49 -16.17
CA LYS A 22 6.95 -0.59 -15.01
C LYS A 22 6.01 0.54 -15.39
N ILE A 23 4.88 0.65 -14.71
CA ILE A 23 3.80 1.57 -15.06
C ILE A 23 3.53 2.51 -13.90
N HIS A 24 3.60 3.81 -14.20
CA HIS A 24 3.29 4.88 -13.27
C HIS A 24 2.16 5.71 -13.86
N ILE A 25 0.98 5.57 -13.30
CA ILE A 25 -0.23 6.29 -13.73
C ILE A 25 -0.58 7.29 -12.63
N ASN A 26 -0.76 8.54 -13.05
CA ASN A 26 -1.09 9.64 -12.17
C ASN A 26 -2.23 10.44 -12.80
N ILE A 27 -3.45 10.16 -12.35
CA ILE A 27 -4.69 10.70 -12.89
C ILE A 27 -5.21 11.72 -11.89
N TYR A 28 -5.23 12.97 -12.31
CA TYR A 28 -5.87 14.07 -11.58
C TYR A 28 -7.22 14.48 -12.18
N GLU A 29 -7.49 14.07 -13.43
CA GLU A 29 -8.70 14.45 -14.17
C GLU A 29 -9.38 13.22 -14.79
N GLU A 30 -10.68 13.05 -14.49
CA GLU A 30 -11.45 11.81 -14.71
C GLU A 30 -11.62 11.41 -16.19
N SER A 31 -11.80 12.36 -17.10
CA SER A 31 -12.50 12.05 -18.36
C SER A 31 -11.66 11.41 -19.49
N GLN A 32 -10.33 11.42 -19.41
CA GLN A 32 -9.48 11.12 -20.58
C GLN A 32 -8.51 9.96 -20.43
N TRP A 33 -8.35 9.41 -19.21
CA TRP A 33 -7.34 8.40 -18.93
C TRP A 33 -7.89 6.98 -18.86
N LEU A 34 -9.20 6.81 -18.70
CA LEU A 34 -9.88 5.52 -18.62
C LEU A 34 -9.45 4.54 -19.72
N SER A 35 -9.58 4.94 -20.98
CA SER A 35 -9.20 4.09 -22.12
C SER A 35 -7.71 3.74 -22.14
N THR A 36 -6.86 4.57 -21.54
CA THR A 36 -5.41 4.31 -21.45
C THR A 36 -5.12 3.34 -20.32
N VAL A 37 -5.75 3.53 -19.15
CA VAL A 37 -5.66 2.59 -18.02
C VAL A 37 -6.16 1.22 -18.43
N GLU A 38 -7.29 1.14 -19.14
CA GLU A 38 -7.83 -0.13 -19.63
C GLU A 38 -6.81 -0.88 -20.49
N LYS A 39 -6.19 -0.22 -21.47
CA LYS A 39 -5.18 -0.81 -22.35
C LYS A 39 -3.92 -1.26 -21.59
N VAL A 40 -3.51 -0.49 -20.60
CA VAL A 40 -2.42 -0.88 -19.70
C VAL A 40 -2.82 -2.13 -18.91
N MET A 41 -4.03 -2.16 -18.35
CA MET A 41 -4.52 -3.28 -17.55
C MET A 41 -4.72 -4.55 -18.39
N ASP A 42 -4.93 -4.42 -19.71
CA ASP A 42 -4.95 -5.57 -20.62
C ASP A 42 -3.58 -6.25 -20.76
N ASN A 43 -2.50 -5.63 -20.24
CA ASN A 43 -1.14 -6.16 -20.22
C ASN A 43 -0.68 -6.56 -18.80
N LEU A 44 -1.59 -6.75 -17.84
CA LEU A 44 -1.29 -7.04 -16.43
C LEU A 44 -0.31 -8.20 -16.20
N GLU A 45 -0.35 -9.22 -17.06
CA GLU A 45 0.54 -10.39 -16.97
C GLU A 45 2.04 -10.06 -17.09
N ARG A 46 2.34 -8.88 -17.64
CA ARG A 46 3.70 -8.38 -17.86
C ARG A 46 4.10 -7.30 -16.87
N ILE A 47 3.15 -6.75 -16.11
CA ILE A 47 3.41 -5.65 -15.19
C ILE A 47 4.14 -6.19 -13.96
N GLN A 48 5.31 -5.62 -13.70
CA GLN A 48 6.16 -5.91 -12.56
C GLN A 48 6.02 -4.84 -11.49
N ASP A 49 6.02 -3.57 -11.92
CA ASP A 49 5.85 -2.43 -11.03
C ASP A 49 4.62 -1.62 -11.46
N LEU A 50 3.70 -1.42 -10.53
CA LEU A 50 2.47 -0.66 -10.76
C LEU A 50 2.32 0.42 -9.69
N CYS A 51 2.46 1.68 -10.09
CA CYS A 51 2.18 2.85 -9.27
C CYS A 51 0.94 3.55 -9.82
N LEU A 52 -0.09 3.68 -8.98
CA LEU A 52 -1.37 4.28 -9.31
C LEU A 52 -1.66 5.41 -8.35
N LYS A 53 -1.88 6.60 -8.90
CA LYS A 53 -2.55 7.69 -8.21
C LYS A 53 -3.81 8.01 -8.98
N VAL A 54 -4.96 7.61 -8.44
CA VAL A 54 -6.25 7.62 -9.15
C VAL A 54 -7.38 8.05 -8.21
N PRO A 55 -8.44 8.68 -8.75
CA PRO A 55 -9.67 8.90 -8.01
C PRO A 55 -10.31 7.58 -7.56
N ASP A 56 -11.02 7.66 -6.44
CA ASP A 56 -11.69 6.53 -5.78
C ASP A 56 -12.67 5.80 -6.71
N SER A 57 -13.33 6.54 -7.62
CA SER A 57 -14.28 6.00 -8.59
C SER A 57 -13.69 4.95 -9.54
N TYR A 58 -12.35 4.91 -9.69
CA TYR A 58 -11.65 4.02 -10.60
C TYR A 58 -10.95 2.84 -9.92
N VAL A 59 -10.71 2.93 -8.62
CA VAL A 59 -9.88 1.93 -7.94
C VAL A 59 -10.52 0.54 -7.98
N GLU A 60 -11.84 0.41 -7.83
CA GLU A 60 -12.53 -0.89 -7.90
C GLU A 60 -12.35 -1.58 -9.25
N GLN A 61 -12.42 -0.80 -10.34
CA GLN A 61 -12.22 -1.32 -11.69
C GLN A 61 -10.78 -1.80 -11.89
N VAL A 62 -9.80 -1.12 -11.29
CA VAL A 62 -8.40 -1.53 -11.38
C VAL A 62 -8.11 -2.74 -10.48
N LEU A 63 -8.59 -2.73 -9.24
CA LEU A 63 -8.41 -3.82 -8.28
C LEU A 63 -9.06 -5.12 -8.77
N SER A 64 -10.26 -5.06 -9.35
CA SER A 64 -10.92 -6.25 -9.91
C SER A 64 -10.11 -6.91 -11.03
N LYS A 65 -9.42 -6.12 -11.88
CA LYS A 65 -8.50 -6.65 -12.90
C LYS A 65 -7.24 -7.26 -12.26
N LEU A 66 -6.66 -6.60 -11.25
CA LEU A 66 -5.47 -7.08 -10.53
C LEU A 66 -5.66 -8.45 -9.88
N SER A 67 -6.85 -8.73 -9.34
CA SER A 67 -7.16 -10.02 -8.70
C SER A 67 -6.96 -11.25 -9.60
N SER A 68 -7.02 -11.08 -10.93
CA SER A 68 -7.10 -12.20 -11.87
C SER A 68 -5.87 -12.41 -12.75
N ARG A 69 -4.99 -11.40 -12.94
CA ARG A 69 -4.04 -11.40 -14.08
C ARG A 69 -2.63 -10.85 -13.80
N ALA A 70 -2.18 -10.77 -12.55
CA ALA A 70 -0.91 -10.10 -12.21
C ALA A 70 0.20 -11.03 -11.65
N PRO A 71 0.56 -12.16 -12.30
CA PRO A 71 1.52 -13.14 -11.75
C PRO A 71 2.94 -12.59 -11.57
N ARG A 72 3.32 -11.54 -12.31
CA ARG A 72 4.66 -10.93 -12.26
C ARG A 72 4.75 -9.68 -11.38
N LEU A 73 3.65 -9.27 -10.76
CA LEU A 73 3.60 -8.05 -9.98
C LEU A 73 4.47 -8.18 -8.73
N GLN A 74 5.46 -7.31 -8.61
CA GLN A 74 6.42 -7.24 -7.51
C GLN A 74 6.23 -5.98 -6.68
N THR A 75 5.88 -4.86 -7.32
CA THR A 75 5.65 -3.58 -6.66
C THR A 75 4.24 -3.11 -6.95
N LEU A 76 3.47 -2.85 -5.89
CA LEU A 76 2.17 -2.20 -5.98
C LEU A 76 2.17 -0.96 -5.09
N GLU A 77 1.98 0.20 -5.70
CA GLU A 77 1.80 1.46 -5.02
C GLU A 77 0.45 2.04 -5.43
N ILE A 78 -0.44 2.29 -4.47
CA ILE A 78 -1.74 2.91 -4.71
C ILE A 78 -1.89 4.12 -3.79
N THR A 79 -2.17 5.27 -4.38
CA THR A 79 -2.56 6.50 -3.70
C THR A 79 -3.95 6.89 -4.17
N LEU A 80 -4.89 6.99 -3.24
CA LEU A 80 -6.24 7.47 -3.53
C LEU A 80 -6.39 8.93 -3.11
N ASP A 81 -7.34 9.64 -3.70
CA ASP A 81 -7.51 11.05 -3.41
C ASP A 81 -8.24 11.26 -2.08
N ASP A 82 -9.33 10.52 -1.78
CA ASP A 82 -10.17 10.82 -0.61
C ASP A 82 -10.96 9.64 0.00
N SER A 83 -10.45 8.41 -0.10
CA SER A 83 -11.37 7.28 -0.10
C SER A 83 -11.74 6.62 1.23
N SER A 84 -13.03 6.34 1.31
CA SER A 84 -13.69 5.31 2.12
C SER A 84 -13.50 3.89 1.64
N LEU A 85 -12.65 3.67 0.66
CA LEU A 85 -12.78 2.46 -0.12
C LEU A 85 -12.20 1.27 0.64
N GLU A 86 -13.07 0.30 0.88
CA GLU A 86 -12.68 -1.01 1.35
C GLU A 86 -12.19 -1.83 0.17
N TRP A 87 -10.98 -2.36 0.29
CA TRP A 87 -10.45 -3.23 -0.74
C TRP A 87 -11.23 -4.55 -0.79
N PRO A 88 -11.47 -5.09 -1.99
CA PRO A 88 -12.17 -6.35 -2.11
C PRO A 88 -11.35 -7.45 -1.44
N SER A 89 -11.99 -8.21 -0.54
CA SER A 89 -11.35 -9.34 0.16
C SER A 89 -10.88 -10.45 -0.78
N SER A 90 -11.39 -10.47 -2.01
CA SER A 90 -10.97 -11.36 -3.09
C SER A 90 -9.66 -10.94 -3.77
N LEU A 91 -9.11 -9.76 -3.45
CA LEU A 91 -7.86 -9.32 -4.03
C LEU A 91 -6.74 -10.28 -3.62
N PHE A 92 -6.10 -10.88 -4.63
CA PHE A 92 -5.06 -11.90 -4.47
C PHE A 92 -5.50 -13.19 -3.74
N ALA A 93 -6.81 -13.48 -3.66
CA ALA A 93 -7.32 -14.72 -3.07
C ALA A 93 -6.94 -16.01 -3.85
N GLY A 94 -6.33 -15.86 -5.03
CA GLY A 94 -5.81 -16.97 -5.86
C GLY A 94 -4.33 -17.28 -5.62
N THR A 95 -3.56 -17.39 -6.71
CA THR A 95 -2.11 -17.46 -6.62
C THR A 95 -1.60 -16.07 -6.24
N PRO A 96 -1.04 -15.87 -5.03
CA PRO A 96 -0.59 -14.56 -4.63
C PRO A 96 0.52 -14.12 -5.60
N PRO A 97 0.49 -12.86 -6.07
CA PRO A 97 1.59 -12.32 -6.86
C PRO A 97 2.90 -12.44 -6.07
N ALA A 98 4.03 -12.44 -6.77
CA ALA A 98 5.35 -12.35 -6.16
C ALA A 98 5.60 -10.92 -5.63
N LEU A 99 4.68 -10.40 -4.81
CA LEU A 99 4.66 -9.04 -4.34
C LEU A 99 5.71 -8.86 -3.24
N HIS A 100 6.70 -8.02 -3.51
CA HIS A 100 7.79 -7.69 -2.60
C HIS A 100 7.55 -6.34 -1.93
N THR A 101 6.90 -5.40 -2.64
CA THR A 101 6.66 -4.04 -2.16
C THR A 101 5.18 -3.71 -2.28
N LEU A 102 4.57 -3.32 -1.16
CA LEU A 102 3.21 -2.82 -1.09
C LEU A 102 3.21 -1.44 -0.41
N THR A 103 2.77 -0.42 -1.14
CA THR A 103 2.58 0.93 -0.63
C THR A 103 1.14 1.38 -0.85
N LEU A 104 0.50 1.81 0.22
CA LEU A 104 -0.90 2.20 0.24
C LEU A 104 -1.01 3.55 0.92
N SER A 105 -1.57 4.52 0.20
CA SER A 105 -1.86 5.84 0.73
C SER A 105 -3.35 6.13 0.64
N ARG A 106 -3.94 6.59 1.74
CA ARG A 106 -5.35 6.98 1.85
C ARG A 106 -6.32 5.85 1.48
N CYS A 107 -5.96 4.62 1.81
CA CYS A 107 -6.80 3.45 1.59
C CYS A 107 -6.55 2.37 2.64
N SER A 108 -7.50 1.44 2.75
CA SER A 108 -7.44 0.34 3.69
C SER A 108 -7.46 -1.00 3.02
N VAL A 109 -6.61 -1.89 3.53
CA VAL A 109 -6.45 -3.23 3.01
C VAL A 109 -6.53 -4.21 4.17
N PRO A 110 -7.38 -5.24 4.09
CA PRO A 110 -7.42 -6.29 5.11
C PRO A 110 -6.14 -7.13 5.01
N LEU A 111 -5.04 -6.67 5.61
CA LEU A 111 -3.72 -7.27 5.43
C LEU A 111 -3.69 -8.77 5.80
N SER A 112 -4.58 -9.20 6.69
CA SER A 112 -4.75 -10.60 7.09
C SER A 112 -5.26 -11.52 5.97
N SER A 113 -5.92 -10.98 4.94
CA SER A 113 -6.37 -11.78 3.78
C SER A 113 -5.23 -12.12 2.82
N PHE A 114 -4.11 -11.43 2.93
CA PHE A 114 -3.01 -11.59 2.00
C PHE A 114 -1.94 -12.53 2.54
N LYS A 115 -1.62 -13.57 1.76
CA LYS A 115 -0.46 -14.45 2.02
C LYS A 115 0.83 -13.81 1.49
N LEU A 116 1.20 -12.63 2.01
CA LEU A 116 2.36 -11.86 1.53
C LEU A 116 3.67 -12.32 2.17
N ASN A 117 3.94 -13.63 2.12
CA ASN A 117 5.16 -14.19 2.71
C ASN A 117 6.44 -13.67 2.04
N ALA A 118 6.34 -13.20 0.79
CA ALA A 118 7.44 -12.62 0.02
C ALA A 118 7.61 -11.10 0.21
N LEU A 119 6.75 -10.46 1.01
CA LEU A 119 6.82 -9.02 1.21
C LEU A 119 8.09 -8.64 1.96
N THR A 120 8.83 -7.70 1.40
CA THR A 120 10.05 -7.12 1.96
C THR A 120 9.84 -5.66 2.34
N SER A 121 8.85 -4.98 1.74
CA SER A 121 8.54 -3.59 2.03
C SER A 121 7.03 -3.37 2.16
N LEU A 122 6.61 -2.83 3.30
CA LEU A 122 5.23 -2.42 3.56
C LEU A 122 5.19 -0.94 3.95
N GLY A 123 4.41 -0.16 3.21
CA GLY A 123 4.15 1.25 3.49
C GLY A 123 2.65 1.53 3.57
N LEU A 124 2.19 2.06 4.70
CA LEU A 124 0.82 2.54 4.88
C LEU A 124 0.88 4.02 5.26
N TYR A 125 0.14 4.88 4.54
CA TYR A 125 0.19 6.33 4.70
C TYR A 125 -1.21 6.93 4.74
N ASP A 126 -1.44 7.85 5.67
CA ASP A 126 -2.68 8.62 5.77
C ASP A 126 -3.93 7.72 5.72
N VAL A 127 -3.93 6.61 6.45
CA VAL A 127 -5.06 5.67 6.44
C VAL A 127 -6.26 6.34 7.13
N PRO A 128 -7.45 6.35 6.51
CA PRO A 128 -8.62 6.99 7.12
C PRO A 128 -8.95 6.42 8.50
N ASP A 129 -9.39 7.27 9.44
CA ASP A 129 -9.60 6.90 10.86
C ASP A 129 -10.40 5.62 11.09
N ARG A 130 -11.47 5.41 10.30
CA ARG A 130 -12.33 4.20 10.38
C ARG A 130 -11.62 2.89 10.01
N PHE A 131 -10.44 3.00 9.40
CA PHE A 131 -9.66 1.89 8.89
C PHE A 131 -8.29 1.76 9.54
N LEU A 132 -8.00 2.59 10.55
CA LEU A 132 -6.76 2.48 11.30
C LEU A 132 -6.67 1.07 11.89
N LEU A 133 -5.51 0.46 11.71
CA LEU A 133 -5.27 -0.88 12.23
C LEU A 133 -5.12 -0.80 13.74
N ASN A 134 -5.82 -1.69 14.44
CA ASN A 134 -5.51 -1.97 15.83
C ASN A 134 -4.09 -2.56 15.89
N ILE A 135 -3.31 -2.16 16.90
CA ILE A 135 -1.99 -2.72 17.18
C ILE A 135 -2.04 -4.25 17.26
N GLU A 136 -3.06 -4.84 17.88
CA GLU A 136 -3.15 -6.31 17.97
C GLU A 136 -3.29 -6.98 16.60
N GLU A 137 -4.13 -6.42 15.73
CA GLU A 137 -4.36 -6.91 14.37
C GLU A 137 -3.12 -6.71 13.51
N PHE A 138 -2.49 -5.55 13.64
CA PHE A 138 -1.24 -5.23 12.96
C PHE A 138 -0.13 -6.22 13.36
N LEU A 139 0.04 -6.47 14.65
CA LEU A 139 1.02 -7.45 15.16
C LEU A 139 0.71 -8.86 14.66
N ALA A 140 -0.55 -9.27 14.65
CA ALA A 140 -0.95 -10.56 14.09
C ALA A 140 -0.58 -10.69 12.61
N VAL A 141 -0.81 -9.64 11.81
CA VAL A 141 -0.41 -9.58 10.39
C VAL A 141 1.11 -9.65 10.23
N MET A 142 1.85 -8.89 11.04
CA MET A 142 3.31 -8.87 11.02
C MET A 142 3.94 -10.23 11.32
N SER A 143 3.26 -11.07 12.10
CA SER A 143 3.74 -12.43 12.39
C SER A 143 3.94 -13.29 11.13
N TYR A 144 3.20 -12.99 10.04
CA TYR A 144 3.27 -13.71 8.76
C TYR A 144 4.33 -13.15 7.78
N MET A 145 4.85 -11.94 8.02
CA MET A 145 5.76 -11.25 7.10
C MET A 145 7.22 -11.40 7.52
N LYS A 146 7.73 -12.64 7.52
CA LYS A 146 9.07 -12.95 8.04
C LYS A 146 10.23 -12.34 7.25
N ASN A 147 10.00 -12.02 5.98
CA ASN A 147 10.99 -11.40 5.11
C ASN A 147 10.92 -9.87 5.10
N LEU A 148 10.14 -9.25 5.98
CA LEU A 148 9.98 -7.80 5.97
C LEU A 148 11.29 -7.09 6.35
N GLU A 149 11.77 -6.24 5.46
CA GLU A 149 12.97 -5.43 5.63
C GLU A 149 12.64 -3.96 5.94
N ASN A 150 11.57 -3.45 5.34
CA ASN A 150 11.15 -2.06 5.43
C ASN A 150 9.70 -1.98 5.87
N LEU A 151 9.46 -1.28 6.98
CA LEU A 151 8.13 -1.01 7.49
C LEU A 151 7.95 0.49 7.69
N CYS A 152 6.96 1.06 7.02
CA CYS A 152 6.57 2.45 7.19
C CYS A 152 5.07 2.55 7.48
N LEU A 153 4.74 3.16 8.61
CA LEU A 153 3.38 3.40 9.05
C LEU A 153 3.26 4.89 9.37
N ASP A 154 2.57 5.64 8.53
CA ASP A 154 2.33 7.06 8.71
C ASP A 154 0.83 7.30 8.86
N TYR A 155 0.38 7.62 10.07
CA TYR A 155 -1.04 7.74 10.42
C TYR A 155 -1.85 6.48 10.02
N ALA A 156 -1.31 5.30 10.32
CA ALA A 156 -1.91 4.01 9.94
C ALA A 156 -2.39 3.14 11.12
N LEU A 157 -2.05 3.52 12.35
CA LEU A 157 -2.37 2.77 13.57
C LEU A 157 -3.29 3.56 14.49
N THR A 158 -4.18 2.86 15.19
CA THR A 158 -4.99 3.41 16.27
C THR A 158 -4.65 2.77 17.61
N SER A 159 -4.64 3.58 18.68
CA SER A 159 -4.55 3.10 20.07
C SER A 159 -5.92 2.79 20.65
N ALA A 160 -7.01 3.01 19.90
CA ALA A 160 -8.36 2.81 20.39
C ALA A 160 -8.60 1.33 20.66
N THR A 161 -8.44 0.94 21.93
CA THR A 161 -9.07 -0.26 22.47
C THR A 161 -10.57 0.01 22.47
N GLY A 162 -11.23 -0.14 21.32
CA GLY A 162 -12.70 -0.11 21.22
C GLY A 162 -13.37 -1.23 22.04
N PHE A 163 -12.57 -2.06 22.70
CA PHE A 163 -13.03 -3.08 23.62
C PHE A 163 -13.28 -2.49 25.01
N PRO A 164 -14.43 -2.83 25.63
CA PRO A 164 -14.76 -2.38 26.97
C PRO A 164 -13.66 -2.81 27.93
N SER A 165 -13.21 -1.82 28.71
CA SER A 165 -12.11 -1.83 29.67
C SER A 165 -12.26 -2.93 30.75
N SER A 166 -12.03 -4.19 30.38
CA SER A 166 -11.81 -5.30 31.31
C SER A 166 -10.38 -5.78 31.09
N ALA A 167 -9.52 -5.32 32.01
CA ALA A 167 -8.07 -5.34 31.95
C ALA A 167 -7.45 -6.74 31.97
N VAL A 168 -7.55 -7.47 30.86
CA VAL A 168 -6.63 -8.57 30.57
C VAL A 168 -5.56 -8.02 29.65
N PHE A 169 -4.44 -7.57 30.24
CA PHE A 169 -3.22 -7.34 29.50
C PHE A 169 -2.85 -8.66 28.83
N ARG A 170 -3.19 -8.80 27.55
CA ARG A 170 -2.74 -9.94 26.77
C ARG A 170 -1.22 -9.82 26.66
N THR A 171 -0.52 -10.85 27.12
CA THR A 171 0.91 -10.96 26.88
C THR A 171 1.10 -11.07 25.38
N PHE A 172 1.65 -10.02 24.78
CA PHE A 172 1.98 -10.05 23.36
C PHE A 172 3.07 -11.08 23.13
N GLU A 173 2.82 -12.00 22.20
CA GLU A 173 3.86 -12.90 21.72
C GLU A 173 4.93 -12.06 21.04
N LYS A 174 6.20 -12.32 21.37
CA LYS A 174 7.33 -11.63 20.75
C LYS A 174 7.31 -11.94 19.25
N ILE A 175 7.08 -10.93 18.43
CA ILE A 175 7.14 -11.06 16.98
C ILE A 175 8.59 -10.90 16.52
N ASP A 176 9.10 -11.96 15.89
CA ASP A 176 10.43 -11.95 15.28
C ASP A 176 10.37 -11.53 13.81
N LEU A 177 11.15 -10.51 13.47
CA LEU A 177 11.31 -9.91 12.15
C LEU A 177 12.82 -9.78 11.87
N PRO A 178 13.51 -10.90 11.58
CA PRO A 178 14.97 -10.97 11.58
C PRO A 178 15.63 -10.11 10.50
N HIS A 179 14.89 -9.72 9.46
CA HIS A 179 15.39 -8.94 8.34
C HIS A 179 15.03 -7.45 8.41
N LEU A 180 14.29 -7.02 9.44
CA LEU A 180 13.83 -5.63 9.55
C LEU A 180 15.02 -4.70 9.76
N SER A 181 15.27 -3.83 8.77
CA SER A 181 16.37 -2.87 8.77
C SER A 181 15.89 -1.43 8.83
N PHE A 182 14.66 -1.17 8.37
CA PHE A 182 14.04 0.14 8.40
C PHE A 182 12.66 0.07 9.06
N LEU A 183 12.46 0.90 10.08
CA LEU A 183 11.21 1.05 10.80
C LEU A 183 10.87 2.53 10.97
N LEU A 184 9.74 2.93 10.38
CA LEU A 184 9.15 4.24 10.57
C LEU A 184 7.73 4.08 11.07
N ILE A 185 7.44 4.63 12.24
CA ILE A 185 6.09 4.67 12.81
C ILE A 185 5.79 6.11 13.22
N HIS A 186 4.87 6.74 12.51
CA HIS A 186 4.18 7.95 12.95
C HIS A 186 2.75 7.56 13.31
N ALA A 187 2.50 7.40 14.60
CA ALA A 187 1.14 7.30 15.11
C ALA A 187 0.62 8.71 15.38
N PRO A 188 -0.68 8.98 15.17
CA PRO A 188 -1.33 10.09 15.84
C PRO A 188 -1.24 9.78 17.35
N LEU A 189 -0.18 10.26 18.00
CA LEU A 189 -0.07 10.17 19.45
C LEU A 189 -1.32 10.86 19.97
N SER A 190 -2.18 10.09 20.67
CA SER A 190 -3.24 10.70 21.44
C SER A 190 -2.60 11.82 22.26
N THR A 191 -3.28 12.95 22.40
CA THR A 191 -2.76 14.12 23.12
C THR A 191 -2.26 13.77 24.53
N ASP A 192 -2.69 12.63 25.08
CA ASP A 192 -2.30 12.09 26.38
C ASP A 192 -0.88 11.51 26.43
N CYS A 193 -0.29 11.08 25.31
CA CYS A 193 1.08 10.52 25.28
C CYS A 193 2.19 11.58 25.26
N ARG A 194 1.85 12.88 25.09
CA ARG A 194 2.83 13.97 25.02
C ARG A 194 3.62 14.20 26.33
N THR A 195 3.13 13.68 27.46
CA THR A 195 3.77 13.82 28.77
C THR A 195 4.77 12.70 29.09
N ALA A 196 4.75 11.58 28.34
CA ALA A 196 5.53 10.39 28.67
C ALA A 196 6.95 10.36 28.08
N PHE A 197 7.27 11.21 27.09
CA PHE A 197 8.59 11.26 26.47
C PHE A 197 9.19 12.67 26.57
N PRO A 198 10.13 12.93 27.49
CA PRO A 198 10.84 14.20 27.54
C PRO A 198 11.66 14.38 26.26
N ARG A 199 11.33 15.43 25.51
CA ARG A 199 11.95 15.84 24.25
C ARG A 199 13.48 15.86 24.33
N LYS A 200 14.14 14.80 23.86
CA LYS A 200 15.59 14.84 23.59
C LYS A 200 15.99 14.52 22.15
N HIS A 201 15.04 14.18 21.29
CA HIS A 201 15.29 14.09 19.86
C HIS A 201 14.37 15.06 19.12
N SER A 202 14.99 16.09 18.54
CA SER A 202 14.36 17.04 17.63
C SER A 202 13.87 16.25 16.40
N ILE A 203 12.56 16.08 16.28
CA ILE A 203 11.92 15.59 15.06
C ILE A 203 12.03 16.75 14.06
N ASP A 204 12.85 16.56 13.04
CA ASP A 204 12.95 17.48 11.92
C ASP A 204 11.68 17.36 11.06
N ASN A 205 10.74 18.28 11.27
CA ASN A 205 9.48 18.37 10.51
C ASN A 205 9.68 18.94 9.07
N SER A 206 10.92 19.15 8.62
CA SER A 206 11.20 19.70 7.28
C SER A 206 11.27 18.65 6.16
N SER A 207 11.09 17.36 6.46
CA SER A 207 11.26 16.29 5.47
C SER A 207 9.92 15.69 5.04
N ARG A 208 9.16 16.40 4.20
CA ARG A 208 8.45 15.73 3.09
C ARG A 208 9.54 15.23 2.12
N ALA A 209 10.34 14.28 2.60
CA ALA A 209 11.37 13.64 1.81
C ALA A 209 10.63 12.83 0.76
N ARG A 210 10.86 13.18 -0.50
CA ARG A 210 10.69 12.22 -1.60
C ARG A 210 11.38 10.95 -1.13
N MET A 211 10.61 9.87 -0.99
CA MET A 211 11.16 8.52 -0.90
C MET A 211 12.29 8.42 -1.92
N PRO A 212 13.47 7.88 -1.55
CA PRO A 212 14.48 7.57 -2.54
C PRO A 212 13.89 6.50 -3.45
N PHE A 213 13.35 6.92 -4.60
CA PHE A 213 13.09 6.01 -5.70
C PHE A 213 14.42 5.35 -6.02
N ARG A 214 14.58 4.09 -5.61
CA ARG A 214 15.67 3.25 -6.09
C ARG A 214 15.43 3.04 -7.58
N THR A 215 16.14 3.79 -8.41
CA THR A 215 16.32 3.52 -9.85
C THR A 215 17.09 2.24 -10.06
#